data_AF-A0A2U2RPM1-F1
#
_entry.id   AF-A0A2U2RPM1-F1
#
_cell.length_a   1.000
_cell.length_b   1.000
_cell.length_c   1.000
_cell.angle_alpha   90.00
_cell.angle_beta   90.00
_cell.angle_gamma   90.00
#
_symmetry.space_group_name_H-M   'P 1'
#
loop_
_entity.id
_entity.type
_entity.pdbx_description
1 polymer ?
#
loop_
_entity_poly.entity_id
_entity_poly.type
_entity_poly.pdbx_seq_one_letter_code
_entity_poly.pdbx_strand_id
1 'polypeptide(L)'
;MPAPTKGARLGGSPAHERMILANLATELFRHKSITTTETKAKRLRPVAERLVTFAKKGDLASRRRVMRTVRDRGVVHTLFEEIAPTLAERPGGYTRITKVGPRKGDNAPMAVIEIVSEAYSPKQEVVKEAEGAARGAAKAESEAPAAEAASSEAAEAPYGEDSFRGENPPEGFDIKGNEDSMKFHAPDSPWYGRTVAEVWFRTPEAAEKAGFVNAVKNADEESEEA
;
A
#
# COMPACT_ATOMS: atom_id res chain seq x y z
N MET A 1 -18.74 -0.97 14.24
CA MET A 1 -19.60 -0.32 13.22
C MET A 1 -18.71 0.04 12.03
N PRO A 2 -19.22 0.12 10.78
CA PRO A 2 -18.40 0.66 9.70
C PRO A 2 -18.10 2.15 9.96
N ALA A 3 -17.09 2.69 9.29
CA ALA A 3 -16.70 4.09 9.47
C ALA A 3 -17.93 5.00 9.32
N PRO A 4 -18.22 5.87 10.31
CA PRO A 4 -19.38 6.73 10.24
C PRO A 4 -19.26 7.66 9.04
N THR A 5 -20.38 7.97 8.41
CA THR A 5 -20.40 8.89 7.27
C THR A 5 -19.92 10.28 7.71
N LYS A 6 -19.13 10.94 6.86
CA LYS A 6 -18.90 12.39 6.93
C LYS A 6 -20.03 13.07 6.14
N GLY A 7 -20.66 14.09 6.72
CA GLY A 7 -21.77 14.83 6.10
C GLY A 7 -23.15 14.25 6.34
N ALA A 8 -24.10 14.62 5.48
CA ALA A 8 -25.51 14.27 5.61
C ALA A 8 -25.74 12.75 5.60
N ARG A 9 -26.70 12.31 6.42
CA ARG A 9 -27.10 10.90 6.57
C ARG A 9 -28.16 10.53 5.53
N LEU A 10 -28.21 9.26 5.14
CA LEU A 10 -29.27 8.77 4.26
C LEU A 10 -30.63 8.83 4.99
N GLY A 11 -31.64 9.45 4.38
CA GLY A 11 -32.95 9.59 5.00
C GLY A 11 -33.02 10.63 6.13
N GLY A 12 -32.02 11.51 6.25
CA GLY A 12 -32.03 12.69 7.12
C GLY A 12 -31.56 12.44 8.56
N SER A 13 -31.86 11.27 9.16
CA SER A 13 -31.46 10.95 10.54
C SER A 13 -30.64 9.66 10.67
N PRO A 14 -29.78 9.52 11.70
CA PRO A 14 -29.02 8.29 11.93
C PRO A 14 -29.89 7.05 12.22
N ALA A 15 -31.08 7.26 12.80
CA ALA A 15 -32.04 6.17 13.02
C ALA A 15 -32.62 5.69 11.69
N HIS A 16 -33.01 6.62 10.82
CA HIS A 16 -33.56 6.29 9.51
C HIS A 16 -32.52 5.63 8.60
N GLU A 17 -31.28 6.14 8.57
CA GLU A 17 -30.19 5.51 7.81
C GLU A 17 -29.99 4.05 8.20
N ARG A 18 -30.00 3.74 9.51
CA ARG A 18 -29.87 2.35 10.00
C ARG A 18 -31.00 1.46 9.50
N MET A 19 -32.23 1.96 9.45
CA MET A 19 -33.38 1.21 8.94
C MET A 19 -33.29 1.00 7.43
N ILE A 20 -32.89 2.04 6.67
CA ILE A 20 -32.68 1.94 5.22
C ILE A 20 -31.62 0.87 4.91
N LEU A 21 -30.48 0.90 5.59
CA LEU A 21 -29.40 -0.07 5.36
C LEU A 21 -29.78 -1.49 5.78
N ALA A 22 -30.55 -1.65 6.86
CA ALA A 22 -31.07 -2.95 7.28
C ALA A 22 -32.04 -3.55 6.24
N ASN A 23 -32.96 -2.73 5.71
CA ASN A 23 -33.89 -3.16 4.67
C ASN A 23 -33.14 -3.50 3.38
N LEU A 24 -32.22 -2.65 2.93
CA LEU A 24 -31.41 -2.92 1.74
C LEU A 24 -30.56 -4.19 1.87
N ALA A 25 -29.99 -4.46 3.04
CA ALA A 25 -29.24 -5.70 3.27
C ALA A 25 -30.17 -6.92 3.21
N THR A 26 -31.38 -6.80 3.76
CA THR A 26 -32.40 -7.86 3.71
C THR A 26 -32.80 -8.17 2.27
N GLU A 27 -33.07 -7.13 1.46
CA GLU A 27 -33.40 -7.28 0.04
C GLU A 27 -32.23 -7.84 -0.77
N LEU A 28 -31.00 -7.39 -0.49
CA LEU A 28 -29.80 -7.90 -1.15
C LEU A 28 -29.63 -9.41 -0.92
N PHE A 29 -29.81 -9.90 0.31
CA PHE A 29 -29.67 -11.33 0.59
C PHE A 29 -30.87 -12.15 0.08
N ARG A 30 -32.06 -11.57 0.06
CA ARG A 30 -33.26 -12.19 -0.49
C ARG A 30 -33.16 -12.41 -2.00
N HIS A 31 -32.72 -11.39 -2.74
CA HIS A 31 -32.72 -11.41 -4.20
C HIS A 31 -31.34 -11.66 -4.82
N LYS A 32 -30.27 -11.68 -4.03
CA LYS A 32 -28.86 -11.80 -4.44
C LYS A 32 -28.34 -10.63 -5.28
N SER A 33 -29.22 -9.82 -5.88
CA SER A 33 -28.92 -8.59 -6.63
C SER A 33 -30.06 -7.57 -6.47
N ILE A 34 -29.71 -6.30 -6.28
CA ILE A 34 -30.67 -5.19 -6.19
C ILE A 34 -30.17 -3.96 -6.95
N THR A 35 -31.10 -3.19 -7.52
CA THR A 35 -30.80 -1.90 -8.17
C THR A 35 -31.16 -0.75 -7.24
N THR A 36 -30.21 0.15 -6.95
CA THR A 36 -30.42 1.28 -6.05
C THR A 36 -29.56 2.49 -6.48
N THR A 37 -29.60 3.59 -5.72
CA THR A 37 -28.72 4.73 -6.01
C THR A 37 -27.27 4.39 -5.66
N GLU A 38 -26.32 4.92 -6.42
CA GLU A 38 -24.88 4.66 -6.21
C GLU A 38 -24.45 4.97 -4.76
N THR A 39 -25.00 6.04 -4.20
CA THR A 39 -24.77 6.45 -2.81
C THR A 39 -25.24 5.40 -1.80
N LYS A 40 -26.43 4.82 -2.00
CA LYS A 40 -26.97 3.76 -1.13
C LYS A 40 -26.16 2.47 -1.27
N ALA A 41 -25.81 2.09 -2.50
CA ALA A 41 -25.00 0.90 -2.76
C ALA A 41 -23.63 0.98 -2.07
N LYS A 42 -22.92 2.11 -2.20
CA LYS A 42 -21.63 2.35 -1.54
C LYS A 42 -21.72 2.29 -0.01
N ARG A 43 -22.83 2.77 0.57
CA ARG A 43 -23.09 2.71 2.02
C ARG A 43 -23.47 1.32 2.50
N LEU A 44 -24.13 0.54 1.65
CA LEU A 44 -24.56 -0.83 1.95
C LEU A 44 -23.37 -1.80 2.02
N ARG A 45 -22.38 -1.67 1.13
CA ARG A 45 -21.20 -2.56 1.07
C ARG A 45 -20.59 -2.94 2.42
N PRO A 46 -20.13 -2.00 3.27
CA PRO A 46 -19.47 -2.36 4.53
C PRO A 46 -20.43 -2.94 5.58
N VAL A 47 -21.74 -2.79 5.40
CA VAL A 47 -22.75 -3.46 6.23
C VAL A 47 -22.94 -4.90 5.74
N ALA A 48 -23.20 -5.08 4.44
CA ALA A 48 -23.39 -6.38 3.82
C ALA A 48 -22.17 -7.29 3.98
N GLU A 49 -20.97 -6.79 3.69
CA GLU A 49 -19.72 -7.56 3.84
C GLU A 49 -19.52 -8.05 5.27
N ARG A 50 -19.79 -7.20 6.27
CA ARG A 50 -19.67 -7.61 7.68
C ARG A 50 -20.70 -8.68 8.06
N LEU A 51 -21.92 -8.59 7.55
CA LEU A 51 -22.95 -9.61 7.80
C LEU A 51 -22.56 -10.96 7.18
N VAL A 52 -21.98 -10.95 5.97
CA VAL A 52 -21.42 -12.16 5.34
C VAL A 52 -20.25 -12.71 6.15
N THR A 53 -19.34 -11.87 6.64
CA THR A 53 -18.23 -12.30 7.53
C THR A 53 -18.75 -13.00 8.79
N PHE A 54 -19.82 -12.50 9.40
CA PHE A 54 -20.45 -13.17 10.54
C PHE A 54 -21.13 -14.48 10.12
N ALA A 55 -21.77 -14.52 8.96
CA ALA A 55 -22.40 -15.73 8.44
C ALA A 55 -21.40 -16.85 8.20
N LYS A 56 -20.22 -16.53 7.64
CA LYS A 56 -19.11 -17.48 7.44
C LYS A 56 -18.60 -18.13 8.72
N LYS A 57 -18.72 -17.47 9.88
CA LYS A 57 -18.32 -18.05 11.16
C LYS A 57 -19.26 -19.16 11.64
N GLY A 58 -20.54 -19.11 11.25
CA GLY A 58 -21.52 -20.17 11.52
C GLY A 58 -22.01 -20.32 12.97
N ASP A 59 -21.44 -19.60 13.94
CA ASP A 59 -21.76 -19.74 15.37
C ASP A 59 -23.09 -19.07 15.78
N LEU A 60 -23.68 -19.56 16.89
CA LEU A 60 -24.94 -19.04 17.44
C LEU A 60 -24.86 -17.54 17.79
N ALA A 61 -23.71 -17.08 18.29
CA ALA A 61 -23.51 -15.67 18.61
C ALA A 61 -23.50 -14.80 17.34
N SER A 62 -22.94 -15.29 16.23
CA SER A 62 -23.01 -14.58 14.95
C SER A 62 -24.41 -14.57 14.36
N ARG A 63 -25.17 -15.68 14.43
CA ARG A 63 -26.60 -15.69 14.06
C ARG A 63 -27.40 -14.64 14.84
N ARG A 64 -27.23 -14.58 16.17
CA ARG A 64 -27.86 -13.56 17.03
C ARG A 64 -27.43 -12.13 16.68
N ARG A 65 -26.17 -11.91 16.31
CA ARG A 65 -25.66 -10.59 15.86
C ARG A 65 -26.31 -10.16 14.55
N VAL A 66 -26.40 -11.05 13.56
CA VAL A 66 -27.05 -10.78 12.27
C VAL A 66 -28.53 -10.43 12.47
N MET A 67 -29.23 -11.15 13.35
CA MET A 67 -30.65 -10.91 13.67
C MET A 67 -30.94 -9.53 14.28
N ARG A 68 -29.93 -8.81 14.79
CA ARG A 68 -30.09 -7.42 15.24
C ARG A 68 -30.31 -6.45 14.07
N THR A 69 -29.86 -6.82 12.87
CA THR A 69 -29.98 -6.00 11.66
C THR A 69 -31.02 -6.58 10.71
N VAL A 70 -30.90 -7.85 10.34
CA VAL A 70 -31.83 -8.55 9.45
C VAL A 70 -32.85 -9.30 10.32
N ARG A 71 -34.08 -8.79 10.37
CA ARG A 71 -35.14 -9.34 11.25
C ARG A 71 -35.84 -10.57 10.67
N ASP A 72 -35.79 -10.73 9.35
CA ASP A 72 -36.43 -11.85 8.65
C ASP A 72 -35.62 -13.13 8.82
N ARG A 73 -36.23 -14.14 9.46
CA ARG A 73 -35.61 -15.44 9.73
C ARG A 73 -35.33 -16.24 8.45
N GLY A 74 -36.17 -16.11 7.43
CA GLY A 74 -35.97 -16.79 6.15
C GLY A 74 -34.71 -16.29 5.45
N VAL A 75 -34.53 -14.97 5.40
CA VAL A 75 -33.33 -14.35 4.81
C VAL A 75 -32.07 -14.71 5.61
N VAL A 76 -32.16 -14.77 6.94
CA VAL A 76 -31.03 -15.22 7.78
C VAL A 76 -30.66 -16.67 7.47
N HIS A 77 -31.64 -17.55 7.26
CA HIS A 77 -31.38 -18.93 6.87
C HIS A 77 -30.66 -19.01 5.51
N THR A 78 -31.18 -18.34 4.47
CA THR A 78 -30.53 -18.23 3.15
C THR A 78 -29.10 -17.68 3.24
N LEU A 79 -28.86 -16.68 4.08
CA LEU A 79 -27.54 -16.10 4.27
C LEU A 79 -26.52 -17.11 4.82
N PHE A 80 -26.92 -17.94 5.79
CA PHE A 80 -26.02 -18.90 6.43
C PHE A 80 -25.87 -20.21 5.67
N GLU A 81 -26.92 -20.65 4.96
CA GLU A 81 -26.95 -21.99 4.34
C GLU A 81 -26.67 -21.97 2.84
N GLU A 82 -27.01 -20.89 2.14
CA GLU A 82 -26.72 -20.77 0.71
C GLU A 82 -25.54 -19.82 0.46
N ILE A 83 -25.60 -18.59 0.97
CA ILE A 83 -24.65 -17.53 0.59
C ILE A 83 -23.29 -17.75 1.26
N ALA A 84 -23.25 -17.97 2.57
CA ALA A 84 -21.99 -18.08 3.30
C ALA A 84 -21.08 -19.23 2.80
N PRO A 85 -21.58 -20.44 2.50
CA PRO A 85 -20.75 -21.52 1.97
C PRO A 85 -20.14 -21.18 0.60
N THR A 86 -20.90 -20.55 -0.31
CA THR A 86 -20.38 -20.15 -1.64
C THR A 86 -19.24 -19.14 -1.55
N LEU A 87 -19.16 -18.39 -0.46
CA LEU A 87 -18.15 -17.35 -0.22
C LEU A 87 -17.09 -17.76 0.81
N ALA A 88 -17.05 -19.05 1.22
CA ALA A 88 -16.21 -19.52 2.31
C ALA A 88 -14.71 -19.28 2.06
N GLU A 89 -14.23 -19.57 0.85
CA GLU A 89 -12.82 -19.45 0.47
C GLU A 89 -12.37 -18.01 0.22
N ARG A 90 -13.30 -17.10 -0.08
CA ARG A 90 -13.00 -15.71 -0.43
C ARG A 90 -12.70 -14.87 0.82
N PRO A 91 -11.53 -14.22 0.96
CA PRO A 91 -11.17 -13.47 2.18
C PRO A 91 -11.93 -12.14 2.35
N GLY A 92 -12.45 -11.55 1.26
CA GLY A 92 -13.20 -10.30 1.29
C GLY A 92 -13.81 -9.94 -0.07
N GLY A 93 -14.50 -8.79 -0.15
CA GLY A 93 -15.12 -8.36 -1.41
C GLY A 93 -16.28 -9.25 -1.85
N TYR A 94 -17.19 -9.54 -0.92
CA TYR A 94 -18.36 -10.39 -1.16
C TYR A 94 -19.44 -9.75 -2.05
N THR A 95 -19.35 -8.44 -2.27
CA THR A 95 -20.32 -7.67 -3.05
C THR A 95 -19.64 -6.95 -4.20
N ARG A 96 -20.33 -6.87 -5.34
CA ARG A 96 -19.92 -6.10 -6.52
C ARG A 96 -20.91 -4.96 -6.73
N ILE A 97 -20.40 -3.78 -7.08
CA ILE A 97 -21.23 -2.64 -7.52
C ILE A 97 -20.94 -2.39 -8.99
N THR A 98 -21.98 -2.45 -9.81
CA THR A 98 -21.94 -2.11 -11.23
C THR A 98 -22.76 -0.85 -11.46
N LYS A 99 -22.16 0.19 -12.03
CA LYS A 99 -22.86 1.44 -12.33
C LYS A 99 -23.83 1.22 -13.49
N VAL A 100 -25.01 1.82 -13.38
CA VAL A 100 -26.05 1.78 -14.41
C VAL A 100 -26.40 3.21 -14.80
N GLY A 101 -27.04 3.39 -15.97
CA GLY A 101 -27.52 4.68 -16.43
C GLY A 101 -28.36 5.42 -15.36
N PRO A 102 -28.36 6.76 -15.38
CA PRO A 102 -29.07 7.54 -14.37
C PRO A 102 -30.58 7.34 -14.46
N ARG A 103 -31.27 7.50 -13.32
CA ARG A 103 -32.72 7.37 -13.27
C ARG A 103 -33.40 8.52 -14.00
N LYS A 104 -34.38 8.19 -14.84
CA LYS A 104 -35.22 9.17 -15.52
C LYS A 104 -36.07 9.94 -14.49
N GLY A 105 -36.02 11.27 -14.56
CA GLY A 105 -36.80 12.17 -13.70
C GLY A 105 -35.90 13.03 -12.81
N ASP A 106 -35.13 12.42 -11.92
CA ASP A 106 -34.24 13.12 -10.99
C ASP A 106 -32.74 12.99 -11.33
N ASN A 107 -32.42 12.31 -12.43
CA ASN A 107 -31.06 12.06 -12.91
C ASN A 107 -30.13 11.46 -11.83
N ALA A 108 -30.70 10.73 -10.87
CA ALA A 108 -29.92 10.14 -9.80
C ALA A 108 -29.01 9.03 -10.35
N PRO A 109 -27.72 8.99 -9.99
CA PRO A 109 -26.82 7.92 -10.42
C PRO A 109 -27.24 6.59 -9.80
N MET A 110 -27.51 5.60 -10.66
CA MET A 110 -27.97 4.28 -10.24
C MET A 110 -26.82 3.28 -10.29
N ALA A 111 -26.92 2.24 -9.46
CA ALA A 111 -26.01 1.12 -9.46
C ALA A 111 -26.73 -0.16 -9.04
N VAL A 112 -26.31 -1.27 -9.63
CA VAL A 112 -26.68 -2.61 -9.19
C VAL A 112 -25.64 -3.06 -8.17
N ILE A 113 -26.10 -3.53 -7.01
CA ILE A 113 -25.25 -4.20 -6.02
C ILE A 113 -25.65 -5.67 -5.92
N GLU A 114 -24.69 -6.55 -6.07
CA GLU A 114 -24.89 -8.00 -6.17
C GLU A 114 -23.90 -8.77 -5.31
N ILE A 115 -24.30 -9.96 -4.89
CA ILE A 115 -23.43 -10.95 -4.25
C ILE A 115 -22.56 -11.61 -5.32
N VAL A 116 -21.25 -11.70 -5.07
CA VAL A 116 -20.33 -12.36 -6.01
C VAL A 116 -20.57 -13.87 -6.00
N SER A 117 -21.03 -14.44 -7.12
CA SER A 117 -21.24 -15.89 -7.29
C SER A 117 -20.06 -16.62 -7.93
N GLU A 118 -19.08 -15.87 -8.44
CA GLU A 118 -17.90 -16.44 -9.08
C GLU A 118 -17.03 -17.22 -8.08
N ALA A 119 -16.76 -18.48 -8.41
CA ALA A 119 -15.87 -19.34 -7.67
C ALA A 119 -14.51 -18.66 -7.50
N TYR A 120 -14.06 -18.57 -6.26
CA TYR A 120 -12.83 -17.91 -5.89
C TYR A 120 -11.68 -18.91 -5.99
N SER A 121 -10.77 -18.72 -6.96
CA SER A 121 -9.59 -19.59 -7.09
C SER A 121 -8.38 -18.95 -6.40
N PRO A 122 -7.82 -19.57 -5.34
CA PRO A 122 -6.69 -18.99 -4.61
C PRO A 122 -5.44 -18.83 -5.48
N LYS A 123 -5.27 -19.65 -6.53
CA LYS A 123 -4.15 -19.52 -7.50
C LYS A 123 -4.19 -18.19 -8.25
N GLN A 124 -5.37 -17.62 -8.49
CA GLN A 124 -5.51 -16.34 -9.20
C GLN A 124 -5.16 -15.15 -8.31
N GLU A 125 -5.28 -15.25 -6.98
CA GLU A 125 -4.83 -14.19 -6.08
C GLU A 125 -3.31 -14.14 -5.99
N VAL A 126 -2.62 -15.28 -5.91
CA VAL A 126 -1.13 -15.29 -5.92
C VAL A 126 -0.58 -14.67 -7.21
N VAL A 127 -1.22 -14.96 -8.36
CA VAL A 127 -0.83 -14.36 -9.64
C VAL A 127 -1.16 -12.86 -9.69
N LYS A 128 -2.31 -12.42 -9.16
CA LYS A 128 -2.66 -11.00 -9.10
C LYS A 128 -1.83 -10.21 -8.09
N GLU A 129 -1.42 -10.81 -6.98
CA GLU A 129 -0.48 -10.20 -6.03
C GLU A 129 0.91 -10.09 -6.67
N ALA A 130 1.36 -11.09 -7.42
CA ALA A 130 2.61 -11.02 -8.19
C ALA A 130 2.54 -9.96 -9.31
N GLU A 131 1.46 -9.90 -10.08
CA GLU A 131 1.23 -8.86 -11.11
C GLU A 131 1.02 -7.47 -10.50
N GLY A 132 0.40 -7.39 -9.32
CA GLY A 132 0.19 -6.16 -8.56
C GLY A 132 1.48 -5.62 -7.96
N ALA A 133 2.38 -6.50 -7.48
CA ALA A 133 3.72 -6.14 -7.06
C ALA A 133 4.57 -5.67 -8.25
N ALA A 134 4.48 -6.35 -9.40
CA ALA A 134 5.15 -5.93 -10.63
C ALA A 134 4.63 -4.58 -11.18
N ARG A 135 3.31 -4.34 -11.13
CA ARG A 135 2.71 -3.05 -11.51
C ARG A 135 2.95 -1.96 -10.46
N GLY A 136 3.07 -2.33 -9.18
CA GLY A 136 3.48 -1.42 -8.11
C GLY A 136 4.90 -0.91 -8.31
N ALA A 137 5.82 -1.79 -8.71
CA ALA A 137 7.17 -1.42 -9.11
C ALA A 137 7.16 -0.51 -10.37
N ALA A 138 6.39 -0.86 -11.40
CA ALA A 138 6.30 -0.06 -12.63
C ALA A 138 5.57 1.29 -12.46
N LYS A 139 4.67 1.42 -11.47
CA LYS A 139 3.99 2.68 -11.15
C LYS A 139 4.79 3.54 -10.18
N ALA A 140 5.58 2.94 -9.29
CA ALA A 140 6.59 3.67 -8.52
C ALA A 140 7.66 4.30 -9.43
N GLU A 141 7.94 3.69 -10.59
CA GLU A 141 8.75 4.29 -11.66
C GLU A 141 8.06 5.44 -12.41
N SER A 142 6.73 5.55 -12.41
CA SER A 142 6.00 6.53 -13.25
C SER A 142 5.39 7.72 -12.50
N GLU A 143 5.48 7.77 -11.17
CA GLU A 143 4.92 8.86 -10.34
C GLU A 143 5.95 9.48 -9.39
N ALA A 144 7.24 9.45 -9.78
CA ALA A 144 8.23 10.40 -9.31
C ALA A 144 8.18 11.65 -10.23
N PRO A 145 7.96 12.87 -9.71
CA PRO A 145 8.27 14.06 -10.49
C PRO A 145 9.78 14.09 -10.73
N ALA A 146 10.18 14.53 -11.91
CA ALA A 146 11.57 14.68 -12.32
C ALA A 146 12.40 15.44 -11.28
N ALA A 147 13.20 14.70 -10.51
CA ALA A 147 14.44 15.10 -9.89
C ALA A 147 15.19 13.84 -9.47
N GLU A 148 16.37 13.68 -10.06
CA GLU A 148 17.47 12.80 -9.68
C GLU A 148 17.28 11.28 -9.75
N ALA A 149 17.91 10.74 -10.78
CA ALA A 149 18.24 9.35 -10.96
C ALA A 149 19.24 8.87 -9.90
N ALA A 150 18.86 7.79 -9.20
CA ALA A 150 19.72 6.80 -8.56
C ALA A 150 18.83 5.55 -8.38
N SER A 151 19.16 4.33 -8.79
CA SER A 151 20.47 3.74 -9.05
C SER A 151 20.30 2.46 -9.89
N SER A 152 20.98 2.42 -11.03
CA SER A 152 21.56 1.17 -11.57
C SER A 152 22.67 1.51 -12.58
N GLU A 153 23.66 2.26 -12.10
CA GLU A 153 25.03 2.24 -12.63
C GLU A 153 25.87 1.81 -11.42
N ALA A 154 26.29 0.54 -11.28
CA ALA A 154 27.35 -0.05 -12.08
C ALA A 154 28.49 0.94 -12.34
N ALA A 155 29.26 1.22 -11.27
CA ALA A 155 30.68 1.55 -11.33
C ALA A 155 31.08 2.65 -12.33
N GLU A 156 30.82 3.91 -11.99
CA GLU A 156 31.71 4.97 -12.44
C GLU A 156 32.83 5.13 -11.40
N ALA A 157 34.04 5.18 -11.91
CA ALA A 157 35.25 5.51 -11.18
C ALA A 157 35.55 7.00 -11.46
N PRO A 158 34.83 7.94 -10.82
CA PRO A 158 34.80 9.36 -11.23
C PRO A 158 36.16 10.05 -11.13
N TYR A 159 37.11 9.49 -10.38
CA TYR A 159 38.41 10.08 -10.12
C TYR A 159 39.59 9.18 -10.57
N GLY A 160 39.36 8.30 -11.56
CA GLY A 160 40.37 7.41 -12.14
C GLY A 160 40.17 5.94 -11.75
N GLU A 161 40.94 5.04 -12.37
CA GLU A 161 40.76 3.56 -12.32
C GLU A 161 40.78 2.94 -10.91
N ASP A 162 41.29 3.68 -9.91
CA ASP A 162 41.38 3.25 -8.50
C ASP A 162 40.42 4.02 -7.57
N SER A 163 39.33 4.58 -8.11
CA SER A 163 38.26 5.24 -7.36
C SER A 163 36.92 4.51 -7.50
N PHE A 164 36.15 4.48 -6.42
CA PHE A 164 34.81 3.89 -6.38
C PHE A 164 33.83 4.84 -5.68
N ARG A 165 32.72 5.18 -6.32
CA ARG A 165 31.66 6.01 -5.72
C ARG A 165 30.51 5.12 -5.24
N GLY A 166 30.15 5.23 -3.97
CA GLY A 166 29.02 4.51 -3.40
C GLY A 166 29.18 4.13 -1.93
N GLU A 167 28.05 3.74 -1.31
CA GLU A 167 27.97 3.43 0.11
C GLU A 167 28.70 2.14 0.52
N ASN A 168 28.94 1.23 -0.43
CA ASN A 168 29.55 -0.07 -0.15
C ASN A 168 30.72 -0.35 -1.12
N PRO A 169 31.98 -0.12 -0.71
CA PRO A 169 33.14 -0.30 -1.56
C PRO A 169 33.49 -1.78 -1.82
N PRO A 170 34.08 -2.10 -2.97
CA PRO A 170 34.72 -3.40 -3.21
C PRO A 170 35.90 -3.66 -2.26
N GLU A 171 36.26 -4.93 -2.04
CA GLU A 171 37.41 -5.31 -1.20
C GLU A 171 38.72 -4.66 -1.69
N GLY A 172 39.44 -3.99 -0.79
CA GLY A 172 40.70 -3.29 -1.08
C GLY A 172 40.57 -1.78 -1.37
N PHE A 173 39.38 -1.19 -1.25
CA PHE A 173 39.17 0.27 -1.29
C PHE A 173 39.01 0.82 0.13
N ASP A 174 40.12 0.85 0.87
CA ASP A 174 40.11 1.13 2.30
C ASP A 174 40.21 2.62 2.64
N ILE A 175 40.29 3.52 1.66
CA ILE A 175 40.49 4.95 1.91
C ILE A 175 39.20 5.70 1.69
N LYS A 176 38.77 6.41 2.74
CA LYS A 176 37.50 7.12 2.80
C LYS A 176 37.66 8.56 2.34
N GLY A 177 37.09 8.91 1.19
CA GLY A 177 37.00 10.27 0.66
C GLY A 177 35.63 10.90 0.92
N ASN A 178 35.63 12.18 1.29
CA ASN A 178 34.44 13.01 1.40
C ASN A 178 34.46 14.04 0.26
N GLU A 179 33.43 14.04 -0.58
CA GLU A 179 33.39 14.83 -1.82
C GLU A 179 33.17 16.32 -1.51
N ASP A 180 32.32 16.62 -0.52
CA ASP A 180 32.01 17.98 -0.10
C ASP A 180 33.23 18.76 0.42
N SER A 181 34.15 18.09 1.12
CA SER A 181 35.31 18.70 1.75
C SER A 181 36.63 18.46 1.01
N MET A 182 36.62 17.65 -0.06
CA MET A 182 37.80 17.20 -0.79
C MET A 182 38.90 16.64 0.14
N LYS A 183 38.49 16.01 1.26
CA LYS A 183 39.40 15.41 2.25
C LYS A 183 39.30 13.89 2.22
N PHE A 184 40.43 13.20 2.39
CA PHE A 184 40.45 11.76 2.55
C PHE A 184 41.03 11.33 3.90
N HIS A 185 40.60 10.15 4.36
CA HIS A 185 41.02 9.51 5.59
C HIS A 185 41.55 8.10 5.30
N ALA A 186 42.81 7.86 5.68
CA ALA A 186 43.39 6.52 5.69
C ALA A 186 42.90 5.73 6.93
N PRO A 187 42.95 4.38 6.90
CA PRO A 187 42.56 3.52 8.03
C PRO A 187 43.27 3.86 9.35
N ASP A 188 44.50 4.37 9.27
CA ASP A 188 45.32 4.76 10.42
C ASP A 188 44.90 6.12 11.05
N SER A 189 43.94 6.83 10.45
CA SER A 189 43.46 8.12 10.96
C SER A 189 42.53 7.94 12.17
N PRO A 190 42.68 8.74 13.25
CA PRO A 190 41.79 8.71 14.41
C PRO A 190 40.30 8.96 14.09
N TRP A 191 40.03 9.56 12.93
CA TRP A 191 38.69 9.96 12.49
C TRP A 191 38.05 8.96 11.53
N TYR A 192 38.80 7.95 11.06
CA TYR A 192 38.39 7.00 10.03
C TYR A 192 37.07 6.26 10.35
N GLY A 193 36.89 5.85 11.60
CA GLY A 193 35.67 5.14 12.04
C GLY A 193 34.42 6.02 12.11
N ARG A 194 34.57 7.36 12.21
CA ARG A 194 33.45 8.31 12.27
C ARG A 194 33.12 8.94 10.92
N THR A 195 34.07 8.92 9.98
CA THR A 195 33.85 9.48 8.65
C THR A 195 32.90 8.60 7.83
N VAL A 196 31.84 9.24 7.33
CA VAL A 196 30.97 8.71 6.27
C VAL A 196 31.63 9.07 4.93
N ALA A 197 31.98 8.06 4.15
CA ALA A 197 32.64 8.23 2.86
C ALA A 197 31.62 8.21 1.73
N GLU A 198 31.82 9.08 0.76
CA GLU A 198 31.04 9.14 -0.49
C GLU A 198 31.85 8.55 -1.65
N VAL A 199 33.18 8.65 -1.55
CA VAL A 199 34.15 8.12 -2.51
C VAL A 199 35.14 7.26 -1.76
N TRP A 200 35.52 6.13 -2.35
CA TRP A 200 36.52 5.22 -1.82
C TRP A 200 37.69 5.10 -2.77
N PHE A 201 38.91 5.05 -2.23
CA PHE A 201 40.13 4.90 -3.00
C PHE A 201 40.89 3.64 -2.59
N ARG A 202 41.60 3.04 -3.55
CA ARG A 202 42.48 1.88 -3.29
C ARG A 202 43.79 2.29 -2.60
N THR A 203 44.34 3.46 -2.94
CA THR A 203 45.61 3.95 -2.37
C THR A 203 45.55 5.46 -2.04
N PRO A 204 46.36 5.96 -1.10
CA PRO A 204 46.35 7.38 -0.73
C PRO A 204 46.80 8.26 -1.89
N GLU A 205 47.73 7.74 -2.70
CA GLU A 205 48.24 8.41 -3.91
C GLU A 205 47.14 8.57 -4.97
N ALA A 206 46.19 7.63 -5.07
CA ALA A 206 45.05 7.77 -5.96
C ALA A 206 44.10 8.89 -5.50
N ALA A 207 43.90 9.05 -4.18
CA ALA A 207 43.10 10.13 -3.61
C ALA A 207 43.77 11.50 -3.82
N GLU A 208 45.09 11.59 -3.61
CA GLU A 208 45.85 12.84 -3.85
C GLU A 208 45.85 13.22 -5.34
N LYS A 209 46.01 12.25 -6.25
CA LYS A 209 45.92 12.47 -7.71
C LYS A 209 44.52 12.90 -8.15
N ALA A 210 43.49 12.47 -7.42
CA ALA A 210 42.11 12.89 -7.58
C ALA A 210 41.81 14.29 -7.01
N GLY A 211 42.79 14.94 -6.36
CA GLY A 211 42.65 16.26 -5.75
C GLY A 211 42.15 16.26 -4.31
N PHE A 212 42.08 15.10 -3.66
CA PHE A 212 41.71 15.00 -2.25
C PHE A 212 42.94 15.21 -1.36
N VAL A 213 42.79 15.99 -0.30
CA VAL A 213 43.87 16.28 0.64
C VAL A 213 43.75 15.43 1.89
N ASN A 214 44.86 14.99 2.46
CA ASN A 214 44.86 14.17 3.66
C ASN A 214 44.39 15.00 4.87
N ALA A 215 43.28 14.60 5.49
CA ALA A 215 42.66 15.35 6.58
C ALA A 215 43.56 15.47 7.83
N VAL A 216 44.49 14.54 8.04
CA VAL A 216 45.40 14.56 9.19
C VAL A 216 46.57 15.51 8.94
N LYS A 217 47.14 15.51 7.72
CA LYS A 217 48.24 16.43 7.37
C LYS A 217 47.79 17.89 7.33
N ASN A 218 46.58 18.16 6.82
CA ASN A 218 46.03 19.52 6.80
C ASN A 218 45.76 20.10 8.19
N ALA A 219 45.48 19.25 9.20
CA ALA A 219 45.22 19.72 10.55
C ALA A 219 46.49 20.25 11.23
N ASP A 220 47.66 19.72 10.87
CA ASP A 220 48.95 20.20 11.37
C ASP A 220 49.32 21.55 10.71
N GLU A 221 49.05 21.74 9.41
CA GLU A 221 49.32 22.99 8.67
C GLU A 221 48.38 24.15 9.07
N GLU A 222 47.07 23.89 9.29
CA GLU A 222 46.13 24.92 9.78
C GLU A 222 46.44 25.37 11.22
N SER A 223 47.21 24.59 11.99
CA SER A 223 47.61 24.93 13.36
C SER A 223 48.86 25.81 13.47
N GLU A 224 49.66 25.91 12.39
CA GLU A 224 50.84 26.78 12.33
C GLU A 224 50.53 28.19 11.80
N GLU A 225 49.38 28.41 11.16
CA GLU A 225 48.93 29.72 10.65
C GLU A 225 47.96 30.48 11.58
N ALA A 226 47.66 29.97 12.78
CA ALA A 226 46.73 30.56 13.75
C ALA A 226 47.40 31.22 14.98
#